data_AF-A0A820BFD3-F1
#
_entry.id   AF-A0A820BFD3-F1
#
_cell.length_a   1.000
_cell.length_b   1.000
_cell.length_c   1.000
_cell.angle_alpha   90.00
_cell.angle_beta   90.00
_cell.angle_gamma   90.00
#
_symmetry.space_group_name_H-M   'P 1'
#
loop_
_entity.id
_entity.type
_entity.pdbx_description
1 polymer ?
#
loop_
_entity_poly.entity_id
_entity_poly.type
_entity_poly.pdbx_seq_one_letter_code
_entity_poly.pdbx_strand_id
1 'polypeptide(L)'
;KYTLESFTNFPIFSTSLREFWGRRYNRIMHTIFKESIFDPIRLEFSSSTIGALTTFIINGLLHVHICFVSLDAESSLFPTFMFFLLHGIACSIETKMKIQLPKPVGWIITHIFLLITSPLVVNPFIDKRPPFVMFNRPLFINVGWIPKLPLPNFCP
;
A
#
# COMPACT_ATOMS: atom_id res chain seq x y z
N LYS A 1 -20.17 23.60 -2.59
CA LYS A 1 -20.68 22.28 -3.08
C LYS A 1 -19.60 21.26 -2.77
N TYR A 2 -19.79 20.39 -1.77
CA TYR A 2 -18.79 19.38 -1.42
C TYR A 2 -18.95 18.18 -2.36
N THR A 3 -17.91 17.85 -3.11
CA THR A 3 -17.86 16.64 -3.95
C THR A 3 -17.13 15.55 -3.17
N LEU A 4 -17.82 14.45 -2.89
CA LEU A 4 -17.20 13.28 -2.28
C LEU A 4 -16.19 12.68 -3.27
N GLU A 5 -14.91 12.75 -2.94
CA GLU A 5 -13.89 12.07 -3.71
C GLU A 5 -13.90 10.57 -3.40
N SER A 6 -13.70 9.74 -4.42
CA SER A 6 -13.52 8.30 -4.23
C SER A 6 -12.29 8.03 -3.36
N PHE A 7 -12.39 7.03 -2.48
CA PHE A 7 -11.26 6.62 -1.62
C PHE A 7 -10.02 6.24 -2.42
N THR A 8 -10.22 5.51 -3.53
CA THR A 8 -9.19 5.08 -4.47
C THR A 8 -9.67 5.38 -5.90
N ASN A 9 -8.76 5.63 -6.84
CA ASN A 9 -9.06 5.89 -8.25
C ASN A 9 -8.21 4.99 -9.16
N PHE A 10 -8.70 3.78 -9.43
CA PHE A 10 -8.08 2.77 -10.30
C PHE A 10 -6.53 2.75 -10.22
N PRO A 11 -5.97 2.29 -9.08
CA PRO A 11 -4.54 2.39 -8.79
C PRO A 11 -3.71 1.50 -9.72
N ILE A 12 -4.33 0.47 -10.29
CA ILE A 12 -3.73 -0.38 -11.32
C ILE A 12 -3.40 0.37 -12.61
N PHE A 13 -3.91 1.58 -12.84
CA PHE A 13 -3.54 2.37 -14.03
C PHE A 13 -2.38 3.35 -13.76
N SER A 14 -1.70 3.22 -12.63
CA SER A 14 -0.55 4.07 -12.30
C SER A 14 0.65 3.79 -13.19
N THR A 15 1.24 4.84 -13.75
CA THR A 15 2.43 4.75 -14.62
C THR A 15 3.73 5.18 -13.93
N SER A 16 3.62 5.65 -12.69
CA SER A 16 4.73 6.01 -11.80
C SER A 16 4.32 5.79 -10.34
N LEU A 17 5.29 5.63 -9.44
CA LEU A 17 5.02 5.50 -8.01
C LEU A 17 4.42 6.80 -7.44
N ARG A 18 4.86 7.95 -7.94
CA ARG A 18 4.27 9.24 -7.57
C ARG A 18 2.79 9.34 -7.95
N GLU A 19 2.40 8.82 -9.12
CA GLU A 19 0.99 8.78 -9.53
C GLU A 19 0.18 7.82 -8.65
N PHE A 20 0.75 6.66 -8.33
CA PHE A 20 0.13 5.68 -7.45
C PHE A 20 -0.18 6.29 -6.08
N TRP A 21 0.84 6.77 -5.35
CA TRP A 21 0.67 7.32 -4.00
C TRP A 21 0.02 8.70 -3.96
N GLY A 22 0.25 9.53 -4.98
CA GLY A 22 -0.17 10.93 -4.96
C GLY A 22 -1.56 11.20 -5.53
N ARG A 23 -2.12 10.28 -6.33
CA ARG A 23 -3.36 10.55 -7.07
C ARG A 23 -4.37 9.42 -7.04
N ARG A 24 -3.92 8.17 -6.93
CA ARG A 24 -4.78 7.01 -7.20
C ARG A 24 -5.04 6.15 -5.97
N TYR A 25 -4.03 5.90 -5.15
CA TYR A 25 -4.14 5.08 -3.95
C TYR A 25 -4.49 5.92 -2.73
N ASN A 26 -5.49 5.50 -1.95
CA ASN A 26 -5.89 6.08 -0.66
C ASN A 26 -5.89 7.62 -0.65
N ARG A 27 -6.68 8.23 -1.54
CA ARG A 27 -6.74 9.68 -1.77
C ARG A 27 -7.06 10.47 -0.50
N ILE A 28 -7.89 9.91 0.38
CA ILE A 28 -8.19 10.51 1.69
C ILE A 28 -6.91 10.63 2.54
N MET A 29 -6.13 9.54 2.66
CA MET A 29 -4.88 9.55 3.42
C MET A 29 -3.85 10.47 2.77
N HIS A 30 -3.79 10.50 1.43
CA HIS A 30 -2.95 11.44 0.71
C HIS A 30 -3.29 12.90 1.08
N THR A 31 -4.57 13.29 1.08
CA THR A 31 -5.00 14.65 1.46
C THR A 31 -4.63 14.95 2.92
N ILE A 32 -4.92 14.04 3.85
CA ILE A 32 -4.58 14.20 5.27
C ILE A 32 -3.07 14.43 5.45
N PHE A 33 -2.25 13.58 4.86
CA PHE A 33 -0.79 13.70 4.97
C PHE A 33 -0.25 14.93 4.24
N LYS A 34 -0.86 15.29 3.11
CA LYS A 34 -0.48 16.47 2.36
C LYS A 34 -0.63 17.73 3.21
N GLU A 35 -1.80 17.89 3.82
CA GLU A 35 -2.13 19.07 4.62
C GLU A 35 -1.44 19.07 6.00
N SER A 36 -1.33 17.90 6.63
CA SER A 36 -0.81 17.81 8.01
C SER A 36 0.71 17.73 8.09
N ILE A 37 1.38 17.22 7.05
CA ILE A 37 2.83 16.92 7.10
C ILE A 37 3.57 17.52 5.90
N PHE A 38 3.17 17.14 4.69
CA PHE A 38 3.95 17.46 3.50
C PHE A 38 4.06 18.96 3.25
N ASP A 39 2.94 19.69 3.23
CA ASP A 39 2.93 21.11 2.92
C ASP A 39 3.64 21.94 4.02
N PRO A 40 3.40 21.71 5.33
CA PRO A 40 4.17 22.36 6.40
C PRO A 40 5.68 22.13 6.30
N ILE A 41 6.13 20.88 6.15
CA ILE A 41 7.57 20.54 6.08
C ILE A 41 8.19 21.07 4.78
N ARG A 42 7.47 21.00 3.66
CA ARG A 42 7.94 21.55 2.39
C ARG A 42 8.16 23.05 2.48
N LEU A 43 7.25 23.79 3.14
CA LEU A 43 7.35 25.24 3.30
C LEU A 43 8.53 25.60 4.21
N GLU A 44 8.66 24.92 5.35
CA GLU A 44 9.73 25.16 6.31
C GLU A 44 11.13 24.92 5.72
N PHE A 45 11.31 23.78 5.03
CA PHE A 45 12.62 23.40 4.47
C PHE A 45 12.81 23.81 3.00
N SER A 46 11.83 24.49 2.40
CA SER A 46 11.80 24.83 0.97
C SER A 46 12.12 23.65 0.03
N SER A 47 11.80 22.42 0.45
CA SER A 47 12.20 21.19 -0.24
C SER A 47 11.07 20.18 -0.31
N SER A 48 10.59 19.91 -1.52
CA SER A 48 9.57 18.89 -1.77
C SER A 48 10.08 17.47 -1.47
N THR A 49 11.39 17.24 -1.61
CA THR A 49 11.99 15.93 -1.29
C THR A 49 11.96 15.68 0.21
N ILE A 50 12.30 16.67 1.02
CA ILE A 50 12.26 16.54 2.49
C ILE A 50 10.81 16.34 2.94
N GLY A 51 9.87 17.14 2.42
CA GLY A 51 8.44 16.98 2.72
C GLY A 51 7.93 15.58 2.37
N ALA A 52 8.30 15.04 1.20
CA ALA A 52 7.88 13.70 0.78
C ALA A 52 8.48 12.61 1.68
N LEU A 53 9.80 12.63 1.92
CA LEU A 53 10.47 11.64 2.76
C LEU A 53 9.91 11.64 4.19
N THR A 54 9.74 12.81 4.80
CA THR A 54 9.14 12.94 6.14
C THR A 54 7.73 12.37 6.17
N THR A 55 6.93 12.62 5.13
CA THR A 55 5.59 12.05 5.01
C THR A 55 5.60 10.53 4.97
N PHE A 56 6.49 9.93 4.17
CA PHE A 56 6.63 8.47 4.10
C PHE A 56 7.15 7.86 5.41
N ILE A 57 8.07 8.53 6.10
CA ILE A 57 8.57 8.10 7.42
C ILE A 57 7.43 8.07 8.44
N ILE A 58 6.67 9.17 8.55
CA ILE A 58 5.55 9.25 9.52
C ILE A 58 4.47 8.23 9.17
N ASN A 59 4.14 8.07 7.88
CA ASN A 59 3.22 7.04 7.43
C ASN A 59 3.71 5.62 7.77
N GLY A 60 5.01 5.36 7.61
CA GLY A 60 5.63 4.10 8.01
C GLY A 60 5.53 3.83 9.51
N LEU A 61 5.83 4.84 10.34
CA LEU A 61 5.69 4.73 11.80
C LEU A 61 4.24 4.47 12.22
N LEU A 62 3.26 5.08 11.55
CA LEU A 62 1.85 4.80 11.80
C LEU A 62 1.51 3.33 11.51
N HIS A 63 2.01 2.77 10.41
CA HIS A 63 1.78 1.36 10.08
C HIS A 63 2.51 0.41 11.04
N VAL A 64 3.72 0.77 11.49
CA VAL A 64 4.42 0.05 12.56
C VAL A 64 3.58 0.03 13.83
N HIS A 65 3.01 1.17 14.22
CA HIS A 65 2.14 1.25 15.40
C HIS A 65 0.90 0.37 15.26
N ILE A 66 0.24 0.39 14.08
CA ILE A 66 -0.90 -0.48 13.80
C ILE A 66 -0.50 -1.97 13.89
N CYS A 67 0.62 -2.36 13.29
CA CYS A 67 1.11 -3.74 13.35
C CYS A 67 1.44 -4.17 14.78
N PHE A 68 2.03 -3.28 15.57
CA PHE A 68 2.35 -3.53 16.97
C PHE A 68 1.09 -3.74 17.81
N VAL A 69 0.13 -2.81 17.73
CA VAL A 69 -1.08 -2.84 18.58
C VAL A 69 -2.09 -3.90 18.12
N SER A 70 -2.23 -4.13 16.81
CA SER A 70 -3.31 -4.95 16.26
C SER A 70 -2.91 -6.41 16.00
N LEU A 71 -1.64 -6.67 15.68
CA LEU A 71 -1.19 -7.99 15.21
C LEU A 71 -0.18 -8.67 16.16
N ASP A 72 0.31 -7.96 17.17
CA ASP A 72 1.37 -8.44 18.08
C ASP A 72 2.56 -9.04 17.30
N ALA A 73 2.91 -8.36 16.19
CA ALA A 73 3.82 -8.86 15.16
C ALA A 73 5.17 -8.14 15.21
N GLU A 74 5.95 -8.36 16.28
CA GLU A 74 7.24 -7.67 16.47
C GLU A 74 8.23 -7.92 15.32
N SER A 75 8.27 -9.13 14.78
CA SER A 75 9.14 -9.49 13.65
C SER A 75 8.82 -8.72 12.35
N SER A 76 7.63 -8.10 12.29
CA SER A 76 7.09 -7.44 11.12
C SER A 76 7.22 -5.92 11.14
N LEU A 77 7.64 -5.33 12.26
CA LEU A 77 7.75 -3.88 12.43
C LEU A 77 8.80 -3.29 11.48
N PHE A 78 10.01 -3.86 11.47
CA PHE A 78 11.10 -3.38 10.62
C PHE A 78 10.78 -3.52 9.11
N PRO A 79 10.33 -4.69 8.62
CA PRO A 79 9.87 -4.82 7.23
C PRO A 79 8.81 -3.80 6.83
N THR A 80 7.81 -3.58 7.70
CA THR A 80 6.73 -2.62 7.46
C THR A 80 7.28 -1.19 7.32
N PHE A 81 8.18 -0.77 8.19
CA PHE A 81 8.81 0.55 8.08
C PHE A 81 9.65 0.68 6.79
N MET A 82 10.43 -0.35 6.45
CA MET A 82 11.26 -0.38 5.25
C MET A 82 10.42 -0.26 3.97
N PHE A 83 9.23 -0.87 3.93
CA PHE A 83 8.31 -0.71 2.80
C PHE A 83 8.06 0.78 2.50
N PHE A 84 7.62 1.56 3.50
CA PHE A 84 7.30 2.97 3.30
C PHE A 84 8.53 3.82 3.01
N LEU A 85 9.66 3.53 3.66
CA LEU A 85 10.91 4.25 3.42
C LEU A 85 11.40 4.07 1.98
N LEU A 86 11.42 2.83 1.47
CA LEU A 86 11.82 2.51 0.10
C LEU A 86 10.93 3.23 -0.93
N HIS A 87 9.61 3.26 -0.69
CA HIS A 87 8.69 3.98 -1.56
C HIS A 87 8.91 5.49 -1.53
N GLY A 88 9.21 6.07 -0.37
CA GLY A 88 9.53 7.49 -0.25
C GLY A 88 10.80 7.87 -1.00
N ILE A 89 11.84 7.04 -0.93
CA ILE A 89 13.07 7.22 -1.70
C ILE A 89 12.78 7.11 -3.20
N ALA A 90 12.07 6.07 -3.63
CA ALA A 90 11.74 5.86 -5.04
C ALA A 90 10.91 7.03 -5.63
N CYS A 91 9.88 7.50 -4.92
CA CYS A 91 9.08 8.66 -5.33
C CYS A 91 9.92 9.96 -5.40
N SER A 92 10.88 10.11 -4.49
CA SER A 92 11.80 11.26 -4.46
C SER A 92 12.76 11.23 -5.65
N ILE A 93 13.29 10.05 -6.00
CA ILE A 93 14.14 9.84 -7.18
C ILE A 93 13.35 10.14 -8.46
N GLU A 94 12.13 9.60 -8.61
CA GLU A 94 11.25 9.89 -9.76
C GLU A 94 11.02 11.40 -9.93
N THR A 95 10.85 12.13 -8.82
CA THR A 95 10.62 13.57 -8.84
C THR A 95 11.87 14.36 -9.28
N LYS A 96 13.07 13.95 -8.84
CA LYS A 96 14.32 14.62 -9.19
C LYS A 96 14.79 14.32 -10.61
N MET A 97 14.70 13.07 -11.04
CA MET A 97 15.24 12.63 -12.33
C MET A 97 14.35 13.00 -13.52
N LYS A 98 13.08 13.39 -13.29
CA LYS A 98 12.11 13.77 -14.33
C LYS A 98 12.06 12.80 -15.52
N ILE A 99 12.23 11.51 -15.25
CA ILE A 99 12.31 10.48 -16.30
C ILE A 99 10.93 10.36 -16.97
N GLN A 100 10.86 10.64 -18.26
CA GLN A 100 9.66 10.43 -19.05
C GLN A 100 9.76 9.06 -19.74
N LEU A 101 9.14 8.06 -19.13
CA LEU A 101 9.06 6.72 -19.71
C LEU A 101 7.81 6.60 -20.61
N PRO A 102 7.87 5.78 -21.67
CA PRO A 102 6.65 5.36 -22.37
C PRO A 102 5.66 4.76 -21.37
N LYS A 103 4.38 5.13 -21.48
CA LYS A 103 3.31 4.68 -20.56
C LYS A 103 3.33 3.18 -20.24
N PRO A 104 3.44 2.24 -21.21
CA PRO A 104 3.47 0.81 -20.88
C PRO A 104 4.71 0.42 -20.06
N VAL A 105 5.87 1.03 -20.35
CA VAL A 105 7.12 0.74 -19.63
C VAL A 105 7.04 1.26 -18.19
N GLY A 106 6.58 2.50 -18.00
CA GLY A 106 6.38 3.07 -16.66
C GLY A 106 5.36 2.28 -15.83
N TRP A 107 4.28 1.83 -16.47
CA TRP A 107 3.28 0.96 -15.86
C TRP A 107 3.91 -0.36 -15.38
N ILE A 108 4.65 -1.07 -16.24
CA ILE A 108 5.30 -2.34 -15.89
C ILE A 108 6.26 -2.14 -14.72
N ILE A 109 7.15 -1.15 -14.80
CA ILE A 109 8.16 -0.89 -13.75
C ILE A 109 7.49 -0.57 -12.41
N THR A 110 6.47 0.29 -12.43
CA THR A 110 5.71 0.67 -11.21
C THR A 110 5.08 -0.57 -10.57
N HIS A 111 4.43 -1.42 -11.35
CA HIS A 111 3.74 -2.60 -10.83
C HIS A 111 4.72 -3.68 -10.37
N ILE A 112 5.83 -3.89 -11.09
CA ILE A 112 6.89 -4.81 -10.64
C ILE A 112 7.46 -4.33 -9.29
N PHE A 113 7.75 -3.05 -9.15
CA PHE A 113 8.25 -2.49 -7.89
C PHE A 113 7.25 -2.69 -6.75
N LEU A 114 5.98 -2.37 -6.97
CA LEU A 114 4.91 -2.57 -5.99
C LEU A 114 4.77 -4.04 -5.60
N LEU A 115 4.80 -4.95 -6.57
CA LEU A 115 4.67 -6.40 -6.32
C LEU A 115 5.85 -6.95 -5.51
N ILE A 116 7.08 -6.58 -5.89
CA ILE A 116 8.30 -7.04 -5.20
C ILE A 116 8.34 -6.55 -3.76
N THR A 117 7.91 -5.31 -3.51
CA THR A 117 7.94 -4.70 -2.17
C THR A 117 6.72 -5.07 -1.32
N SER A 118 5.60 -5.47 -1.92
CA SER A 118 4.35 -5.80 -1.21
C SER A 118 4.48 -6.80 -0.04
N PRO A 119 5.32 -7.85 -0.08
CA PRO A 119 5.43 -8.79 1.03
C PRO A 119 5.90 -8.12 2.33
N LEU A 120 6.66 -7.02 2.24
CA LEU A 120 7.15 -6.29 3.41
C LEU A 120 6.03 -5.73 4.30
N VAL A 121 4.86 -5.45 3.72
CA VAL A 121 3.68 -4.93 4.45
C VAL A 121 2.55 -5.96 4.53
N VAL A 122 2.45 -6.90 3.59
CA VAL A 122 1.36 -7.88 3.53
C VAL A 122 1.63 -9.13 4.37
N ASN A 123 2.88 -9.61 4.43
CA ASN A 123 3.24 -10.82 5.19
C ASN A 123 2.77 -10.82 6.66
N PRO A 124 2.82 -9.71 7.42
CA PRO A 124 2.36 -9.69 8.81
C PRO A 124 0.89 -10.12 8.94
N PHE A 125 0.06 -9.74 7.97
CA PHE A 125 -1.36 -10.12 7.91
C PHE A 125 -1.57 -11.57 7.47
N ILE A 126 -0.62 -12.15 6.74
CA ILE A 126 -0.64 -13.56 6.30
C ILE A 126 -0.13 -14.49 7.41
N ASP A 127 0.87 -14.07 8.17
CA ASP A 127 1.52 -14.90 9.18
C ASP A 127 0.72 -14.92 10.48
N LYS A 128 0.23 -13.76 10.94
CA LYS A 128 -0.59 -13.63 12.16
C LYS A 128 -2.09 -13.85 11.89
N ARG A 129 -2.41 -14.83 11.04
CA ARG A 129 -3.75 -15.12 10.51
C ARG A 129 -4.84 -14.90 11.57
N PRO A 130 -5.91 -14.15 11.24
CA PRO A 130 -7.06 -14.05 12.13
C PRO A 130 -7.56 -15.46 12.51
N PRO A 131 -8.05 -15.69 13.74
CA PRO A 131 -8.58 -17.00 14.14
C PRO A 131 -9.63 -17.55 13.16
N PHE A 132 -10.42 -16.67 12.52
CA PHE A 132 -11.39 -17.04 11.49
C PHE A 132 -10.74 -17.72 10.26
N VAL A 133 -9.54 -17.29 9.83
CA VAL A 133 -8.82 -17.88 8.68
C VAL A 133 -8.20 -19.22 9.07
N MET A 134 -7.83 -19.41 10.34
CA MET A 134 -7.44 -20.71 10.86
C MET A 134 -8.62 -21.69 10.89
N PHE A 135 -9.82 -21.20 11.24
CA PHE A 135 -11.05 -21.99 11.29
C PHE A 135 -11.63 -22.29 9.90
N ASN A 136 -11.48 -21.38 8.93
CA ASN A 136 -12.02 -21.52 7.58
C ASN A 136 -10.91 -21.45 6.52
N ARG A 137 -9.93 -22.37 6.59
CA ARG A 137 -8.85 -22.43 5.59
C ARG A 137 -9.44 -22.69 4.18
N PRO A 138 -9.12 -21.86 3.17
CA PRO A 138 -9.65 -22.05 1.83
C PRO A 138 -9.20 -23.40 1.24
N LEU A 139 -10.17 -24.08 0.62
CA LEU A 139 -10.18 -25.50 0.25
C LEU A 139 -9.20 -25.93 -0.87
N PHE A 140 -8.34 -25.04 -1.36
CA PHE A 140 -7.44 -25.31 -2.50
C PHE A 140 -6.27 -26.25 -2.14
N ILE A 141 -6.14 -26.65 -0.88
CA ILE A 141 -5.14 -27.62 -0.42
C ILE A 141 -5.90 -28.85 0.09
N ASN A 142 -6.25 -29.73 -0.86
CA ASN A 142 -6.60 -31.15 -0.70
C ASN A 142 -7.23 -31.56 0.66
N VAL A 143 -8.53 -31.36 0.82
CA VAL A 143 -9.25 -31.80 2.03
C VAL A 143 -10.53 -32.56 1.73
N GLY A 144 -10.60 -33.80 2.23
CA GLY A 144 -11.73 -34.73 2.10
C GLY A 144 -12.92 -34.49 3.03
N TRP A 145 -13.00 -33.34 3.71
CA TRP A 145 -14.11 -32.98 4.60
C TRP A 145 -15.17 -32.07 3.95
N ILE A 146 -14.98 -31.64 2.69
CA ILE A 146 -16.03 -30.94 1.93
C ILE A 146 -17.17 -31.94 1.71
N PRO A 147 -18.38 -31.72 2.26
CA PRO A 147 -19.52 -32.53 1.90
C PRO A 147 -19.76 -32.31 0.40
N LYS A 148 -19.78 -33.39 -0.38
CA LYS A 148 -20.18 -33.38 -1.80
C LYS A 148 -21.68 -33.06 -1.87
N LEU A 149 -22.05 -31.82 -1.54
CA LEU A 149 -23.41 -31.36 -1.73
C LEU A 149 -23.66 -31.35 -3.24
N PRO A 150 -24.79 -31.91 -3.71
CA PRO A 150 -25.15 -31.80 -5.11
C PRO A 150 -25.24 -30.31 -5.44
N LEU A 151 -24.40 -29.87 -6.38
CA LEU A 151 -24.49 -28.52 -6.91
C LEU A 151 -25.89 -28.38 -7.52
N PRO A 152 -26.72 -27.41 -7.07
CA PRO A 152 -28.01 -27.19 -7.70
C PRO A 152 -27.77 -26.83 -9.17
N ASN A 153 -28.47 -27.50 -10.07
CA ASN A 153 -28.36 -27.28 -11.52
C ASN A 153 -28.93 -25.93 -11.99
N PHE A 154 -29.29 -25.04 -11.05
CA PHE A 154 -29.74 -23.70 -11.34
C PHE A 154 -29.27 -22.74 -10.25
N CYS A 155 -28.82 -21.56 -10.66
CA CYS A 155 -28.68 -20.40 -9.79
C CYS A 155 -29.95 -19.53 -9.92
N PRO A 156 -30.45 -18.93 -8.83
CA PRO A 156 -31.49 -17.91 -8.90
C PRO A 156 -31.01 -16.62 -9.59
#